data_AF-A0A521S446-F1
#
_entry.id   AF-A0A521S446-F1
#
_cell.length_a   1.000
_cell.length_b   1.000
_cell.length_c   1.000
_cell.angle_alpha   90.00
_cell.angle_beta   90.00
_cell.angle_gamma   90.00
#
_symmetry.space_group_name_H-M   'P 1'
#
loop_
_entity.id
_entity.type
_entity.pdbx_description
1 polymer ?
#
loop_
_entity_poly.entity_id
_entity_poly.type
_entity_poly.pdbx_seq_one_letter_code
_entity_poly.pdbx_strand_id
1 'polypeptide(L)'
;MTRPPWEYLWLPFSRQLFPDLYDAIWIASLVLLVALIVLYNVRTRALHRHRLYTDMWEWLLWTGLITFFLLATGALFLFDFAVELAILVAGLGVMVWVRFLRYPPLFAAYEQQLARQRYLSRAKAARPEATIRSRASKRRRR
;
A
#
# COMPACT_ATOMS: atom_id res chain seq x y z
N MET A 1 40.93 -8.19 15.46
CA MET A 1 40.34 -9.52 15.19
C MET A 1 38.94 -9.29 14.64
N THR A 2 38.70 -9.64 13.37
CA THR A 2 37.37 -9.57 12.73
C THR A 2 36.54 -10.76 13.18
N ARG A 3 35.37 -10.51 13.77
CA ARG A 3 34.39 -11.57 14.08
C ARG A 3 33.79 -12.12 12.78
N PRO A 4 33.38 -13.39 12.74
CA PRO A 4 32.62 -13.90 11.62
C PRO A 4 31.22 -13.28 11.54
N PRO A 5 30.61 -13.20 10.34
CA PRO A 5 29.37 -12.45 10.10
C PRO A 5 28.17 -12.93 10.94
N TRP A 6 28.06 -14.22 11.24
CA TRP A 6 26.94 -14.78 12.03
C TRP A 6 26.99 -14.41 13.51
N GLU A 7 28.16 -14.07 14.06
CA GLU A 7 28.24 -13.60 15.45
C GLU A 7 27.62 -12.22 15.62
N TYR A 8 27.60 -11.39 14.57
CA TYR A 8 26.98 -10.07 14.61
C TYR A 8 25.46 -10.12 14.69
N LEU A 9 24.82 -11.24 14.31
CA LEU A 9 23.37 -11.41 14.36
C LEU A 9 22.83 -11.36 15.79
N TRP A 10 23.63 -11.78 16.77
CA TRP A 10 23.26 -11.90 18.18
C TRP A 10 23.85 -10.79 19.05
N LEU A 11 24.34 -9.72 18.40
CA LEU A 11 24.79 -8.52 19.09
C LEU A 11 23.66 -7.50 19.13
N PRO A 12 23.57 -6.71 20.21
CA PRO A 12 22.57 -5.65 20.29
C PRO A 12 22.83 -4.62 19.20
N PHE A 13 21.79 -4.27 18.45
CA PHE A 13 21.88 -3.26 17.42
C PHE A 13 22.02 -1.88 18.05
N SER A 14 23.22 -1.32 17.96
CA SER A 14 23.55 -0.04 18.57
C SER A 14 24.60 0.69 17.75
N ARG A 15 24.61 2.02 17.90
CA ARG A 15 25.59 2.90 17.24
C ARG A 15 27.04 2.59 17.60
N GLN A 16 27.29 2.01 18.77
CA GLN A 16 28.64 1.66 19.23
C GLN A 16 29.19 0.42 18.50
N LEU A 17 28.33 -0.56 18.23
CA LEU A 17 28.71 -1.82 17.59
C LEU A 17 28.58 -1.77 16.06
N PHE A 18 27.63 -0.97 15.56
CA PHE A 18 27.31 -0.86 14.13
C PHE A 18 27.17 0.62 13.71
N PRO A 19 28.20 1.48 13.87
CA PRO A 19 28.07 2.92 13.63
C PRO A 19 27.55 3.25 12.22
N ASP A 20 28.10 2.61 11.20
CA ASP A 20 27.74 2.88 9.80
C ASP A 20 26.34 2.34 9.47
N LEU A 21 26.01 1.14 9.95
CA LEU A 21 24.72 0.48 9.67
C LEU A 21 23.58 1.12 10.46
N TYR A 22 23.83 1.49 11.71
CA TYR A 22 22.85 2.08 12.62
C TYR A 22 22.30 3.38 12.05
N ASP A 23 23.20 4.31 11.72
CA ASP A 23 22.80 5.60 11.16
C ASP A 23 22.15 5.41 9.78
N ALA A 24 22.69 4.53 8.93
CA ALA A 24 22.13 4.27 7.61
C ALA A 24 20.70 3.69 7.67
N ILE A 25 20.44 2.69 8.51
CA ILE A 25 19.11 2.06 8.63
C ILE A 25 18.09 3.06 9.20
N TRP A 26 18.46 3.80 10.23
CA TRP A 26 17.59 4.81 10.83
C TRP A 26 17.24 5.94 9.85
N ILE A 27 18.25 6.47 9.17
CA ILE A 27 18.05 7.55 8.18
C ILE A 27 17.23 7.02 7.00
N ALA A 28 17.57 5.86 6.46
CA ALA A 28 16.87 5.28 5.31
C ALA A 28 15.41 4.96 5.64
N SER A 29 15.13 4.40 6.82
CA SER A 29 13.76 4.09 7.25
C SER A 29 12.94 5.36 7.49
N LEU A 30 13.54 6.42 8.05
CA LEU A 30 12.89 7.72 8.21
C LEU A 30 12.58 8.36 6.84
N VAL A 31 13.55 8.35 5.93
CA VAL A 31 13.37 8.87 4.56
C VAL A 31 12.27 8.10 3.83
N LEU A 32 12.26 6.76 3.95
CA LEU A 32 11.23 5.91 3.37
C LEU A 32 9.85 6.26 3.93
N LEU A 33 9.72 6.43 5.25
CA LEU A 33 8.46 6.82 5.89
C LEU A 33 7.97 8.17 5.37
N VAL A 34 8.84 9.18 5.33
CA VAL A 34 8.49 10.52 4.81
C VAL A 34 8.07 10.42 3.34
N ALA A 35 8.80 9.67 2.52
CA ALA A 35 8.44 9.45 1.12
C ALA A 35 7.06 8.79 0.98
N LEU A 36 6.74 7.80 1.80
CA LEU A 36 5.43 7.14 1.81
C LEU A 36 4.31 8.09 2.24
N ILE A 37 4.54 8.94 3.25
CA ILE A 37 3.57 9.96 3.68
C ILE A 37 3.28 10.95 2.54
N VAL A 38 4.32 11.45 1.87
CA VAL A 38 4.19 12.37 0.74
C VAL A 38 3.46 11.69 -0.42
N LEU A 39 3.87 10.48 -0.80
CA LEU A 39 3.24 9.71 -1.88
C LEU A 39 1.77 9.42 -1.56
N TYR A 40 1.45 9.00 -0.34
CA TYR A 40 0.09 8.79 0.09
C TYR A 40 -0.74 10.08 -0.07
N ASN A 41 -0.26 11.22 0.43
CA ASN A 41 -0.99 12.48 0.32
C ASN A 41 -1.24 12.90 -1.14
N VAL A 42 -0.20 12.82 -1.99
CA VAL A 42 -0.31 13.17 -3.42
C VAL A 42 -1.26 12.22 -4.15
N ARG A 43 -1.14 10.91 -3.91
CA ARG A 43 -1.95 9.89 -4.60
C ARG A 43 -3.39 9.86 -4.13
N THR A 44 -3.64 10.11 -2.85
CA THR A 44 -5.00 10.22 -2.30
C THR A 44 -5.73 11.40 -2.92
N ARG A 45 -5.06 12.55 -3.12
CA ARG A 45 -5.66 13.69 -3.86
C ARG A 45 -5.92 13.37 -5.33
N ALA A 46 -4.98 12.71 -6.01
CA ALA A 46 -5.11 12.43 -7.44
C ALA A 46 -6.13 11.32 -7.76
N LEU A 47 -6.21 10.28 -6.93
CA LEU A 47 -7.02 9.07 -7.18
C LEU A 47 -8.23 8.96 -6.24
N HIS A 48 -8.68 10.06 -5.63
CA HIS A 48 -9.79 10.06 -4.66
C HIS A 48 -11.08 9.43 -5.20
N ARG A 49 -11.28 9.40 -6.53
CA ARG A 49 -12.46 8.80 -7.18
C ARG A 49 -12.40 7.27 -7.26
N HIS A 50 -11.21 6.70 -7.11
CA HIS A 50 -10.96 5.27 -7.28
C HIS A 50 -10.43 4.66 -5.99
N ARG A 51 -11.37 4.28 -5.11
CA ARG A 51 -11.12 3.77 -3.75
C ARG A 51 -10.11 2.62 -3.68
N LEU A 52 -10.07 1.75 -4.69
CA LEU A 52 -9.14 0.61 -4.71
C LEU A 52 -7.67 1.03 -4.84
N TYR A 53 -7.37 2.09 -5.60
CA TYR A 53 -5.99 2.56 -5.72
C TYR A 53 -5.54 3.31 -4.46
N THR A 54 -6.43 4.05 -3.80
CA THR A 54 -6.12 4.72 -2.54
C THR A 54 -5.87 3.71 -1.42
N ASP A 55 -6.63 2.61 -1.40
CA ASP A 55 -6.47 1.52 -0.44
C ASP A 55 -5.08 0.85 -0.54
N MET A 56 -4.57 0.60 -1.75
CA MET A 56 -3.20 0.09 -1.92
C MET A 56 -2.14 1.03 -1.30
N TRP A 57 -2.26 2.34 -1.54
CA TRP A 57 -1.33 3.33 -0.99
C TRP A 57 -1.42 3.42 0.53
N GLU A 58 -2.62 3.27 1.07
CA GLU A 58 -2.85 3.18 2.52
C GLU A 58 -2.14 1.95 3.11
N TRP A 59 -2.23 0.79 2.47
CA TRP A 59 -1.47 -0.40 2.89
C TRP A 59 0.04 -0.18 2.88
N LEU A 60 0.58 0.48 1.85
CA LEU A 60 2.02 0.80 1.77
C LEU A 60 2.45 1.79 2.86
N LEU A 61 1.61 2.79 3.15
CA LEU A 61 1.84 3.73 4.24
C LEU A 61 1.86 3.02 5.60
N TRP A 62 0.82 2.23 5.91
CA TRP A 62 0.70 1.55 7.20
C TRP A 62 1.83 0.55 7.42
N THR A 63 2.19 -0.22 6.40
CA THR A 63 3.32 -1.16 6.50
C THR A 63 4.63 -0.41 6.77
N GLY A 64 4.88 0.70 6.07
CA GLY A 64 6.07 1.53 6.32
C GLY A 64 6.09 2.17 7.70
N LEU A 65 4.94 2.66 8.16
CA LEU A 65 4.77 3.22 9.50
C LEU A 65 5.08 2.17 10.58
N ILE A 66 4.50 0.98 10.47
CA ILE A 66 4.72 -0.13 11.40
C ILE A 66 6.19 -0.55 11.39
N THR A 67 6.79 -0.77 10.21
CA THR A 67 8.20 -1.14 10.11
C THR A 67 9.11 -0.10 10.73
N PHE A 68 8.88 1.19 10.48
CA PHE A 68 9.66 2.27 11.09
C PHE A 68 9.57 2.24 12.62
N PHE A 69 8.36 2.17 13.19
CA PHE A 69 8.21 2.15 14.65
C PHE A 69 8.75 0.87 15.29
N LEU A 70 8.66 -0.28 14.61
CA LEU A 70 9.27 -1.52 15.09
C LEU A 70 10.79 -1.44 15.10
N LEU A 71 11.42 -0.90 14.05
CA LEU A 71 12.87 -0.64 14.03
C LEU A 71 13.26 0.36 15.11
N ALA A 72 12.50 1.43 15.27
CA ALA A 72 12.73 2.43 16.30
C ALA A 72 12.69 1.83 17.71
N THR A 73 11.69 0.98 17.95
CA THR A 73 11.54 0.26 19.21
C THR A 73 12.70 -0.72 19.42
N GLY A 74 13.05 -1.51 18.40
CA GLY A 74 14.18 -2.45 18.46
C GLY A 74 15.49 -1.76 18.85
N ALA A 75 15.77 -0.62 18.22
CA ALA A 75 16.97 0.17 18.49
C ALA A 75 16.96 0.78 19.91
N LEU A 76 15.80 1.28 20.38
CA LEU A 76 15.67 1.86 21.72
C LEU A 76 15.83 0.82 22.84
N PHE A 77 15.31 -0.40 22.63
CA PHE A 77 15.40 -1.50 23.59
C PHE A 77 16.65 -2.37 23.39
N LEU A 78 17.54 -2.01 22.46
CA LEU A 78 18.79 -2.70 22.15
C LEU A 78 18.57 -4.19 21.80
N PHE A 79 17.57 -4.47 20.97
CA PHE A 79 17.33 -5.81 20.44
C PHE A 79 18.49 -6.30 19.58
N ASP A 80 18.60 -7.63 19.45
CA ASP A 80 19.62 -8.25 18.61
C ASP A 80 19.46 -7.84 17.15
N PHE A 81 20.58 -7.69 16.44
CA PHE A 81 20.60 -7.32 15.03
C PHE A 81 19.76 -8.28 14.15
N ALA A 82 19.68 -9.56 14.50
CA ALA A 82 18.83 -10.53 13.82
C ALA A 82 17.35 -10.13 13.83
N VAL A 83 16.86 -9.59 14.94
CA VAL A 83 15.47 -9.17 15.10
C VAL A 83 15.19 -7.96 14.21
N GLU A 84 16.08 -6.97 14.21
CA GLU A 84 15.96 -5.81 13.34
C GLU A 84 15.99 -6.17 11.86
N LEU A 85 16.91 -7.07 11.49
CA LEU A 85 17.00 -7.58 10.12
C LEU A 85 15.71 -8.29 9.72
N ALA A 86 15.13 -9.11 10.60
CA ALA A 86 13.86 -9.79 10.36
C ALA A 86 12.71 -8.79 10.16
N ILE A 87 12.62 -7.74 10.99
CA ILE A 87 11.62 -6.66 10.86
C ILE A 87 11.77 -5.96 9.51
N LEU A 88 13.00 -5.62 9.12
CA LEU A 88 13.30 -4.91 7.88
C LEU A 88 12.94 -5.76 6.66
N VAL A 89 13.37 -7.02 6.63
CA VAL A 89 13.08 -7.97 5.54
C VAL A 89 11.57 -8.23 5.45
N ALA A 90 10.89 -8.44 6.57
CA ALA A 90 9.44 -8.64 6.60
C ALA A 90 8.69 -7.40 6.11
N GLY A 91 9.06 -6.21 6.57
CA GLY A 91 8.45 -4.95 6.17
C GLY A 91 8.56 -4.69 4.67
N LEU A 92 9.78 -4.78 4.12
CA LEU A 92 10.01 -4.63 2.68
C LEU A 92 9.33 -5.74 1.88
N GLY A 93 9.38 -6.98 2.37
CA GLY A 93 8.73 -8.13 1.73
C GLY A 93 7.22 -7.94 1.62
N VAL A 94 6.56 -7.45 2.67
CA VAL A 94 5.14 -7.13 2.65
C VAL A 94 4.84 -6.00 1.66
N MET A 95 5.66 -4.94 1.61
CA MET A 95 5.48 -3.85 0.64
C MET A 95 5.56 -4.36 -0.81
N VAL A 96 6.57 -5.17 -1.13
CA VAL A 96 6.75 -5.77 -2.45
C VAL A 96 5.56 -6.67 -2.78
N TRP A 97 5.14 -7.52 -1.83
CA TRP A 97 4.01 -8.41 -2.01
C TRP A 97 2.69 -7.66 -2.25
N VAL A 98 2.40 -6.63 -1.43
CA VAL A 98 1.23 -5.76 -1.61
C VAL A 98 1.25 -5.12 -2.98
N ARG A 99 2.38 -4.53 -3.38
CA ARG A 99 2.50 -3.75 -4.61
C ARG A 99 2.41 -4.60 -5.88
N PHE A 100 3.03 -5.78 -5.89
CA PHE A 100 3.26 -6.56 -7.10
C PHE A 100 2.50 -7.89 -7.19
N LEU A 101 2.05 -8.45 -6.06
CA LEU A 101 1.32 -9.73 -6.08
C LEU A 101 -0.15 -9.54 -5.70
N ARG A 102 -0.44 -8.78 -4.64
CA ARG A 102 -1.81 -8.67 -4.09
C ARG A 102 -2.72 -7.77 -4.94
N TYR A 103 -2.31 -6.54 -5.21
CA TYR A 103 -3.18 -5.54 -5.86
C TYR A 103 -3.28 -5.61 -7.39
N PRO A 104 -2.26 -6.04 -8.16
CA PRO A 104 -2.40 -6.16 -9.62
C PRO A 104 -3.62 -6.96 -10.11
N PRO A 105 -3.97 -8.14 -9.56
CA PRO A 105 -5.18 -8.85 -9.98
C PRO A 105 -6.47 -8.08 -9.63
N LEU A 106 -6.46 -7.35 -8.51
CA LEU A 106 -7.61 -6.54 -8.10
C LEU A 106 -7.83 -5.35 -9.05
N PHE A 107 -6.76 -4.70 -9.52
CA PHE A 107 -6.86 -3.62 -10.50
C PHE A 107 -7.41 -4.10 -11.83
N ALA A 108 -6.97 -5.27 -12.33
CA ALA A 108 -7.48 -5.84 -13.57
C ALA A 108 -9.00 -6.10 -13.49
N ALA A 109 -9.48 -6.67 -12.38
CA ALA A 109 -10.91 -6.88 -12.17
C ALA A 109 -11.68 -5.55 -12.09
N TYR A 110 -11.13 -4.55 -11.40
CA TYR A 110 -11.75 -3.22 -11.26
C TYR A 110 -11.87 -2.48 -12.59
N GLU A 111 -10.84 -2.53 -13.44
CA GLU A 111 -10.87 -1.91 -14.77
C GLU A 111 -11.92 -2.55 -15.68
N GLN A 112 -12.07 -3.87 -15.64
CA GLN A 112 -13.14 -4.57 -16.38
C GLN A 112 -14.54 -4.14 -15.92
N GLN A 113 -14.75 -3.98 -14.61
CA GLN A 113 -16.00 -3.46 -14.07
C GLN A 113 -16.27 -2.03 -14.55
N LEU A 114 -15.25 -1.17 -14.53
CA LEU A 114 -15.35 0.22 -14.98
C LEU A 114 -15.66 0.31 -16.48
N ALA A 115 -15.05 -0.54 -17.30
CA ALA A 115 -15.33 -0.63 -18.73
C ALA A 115 -16.80 -1.04 -19.00
N ARG A 116 -17.31 -2.05 -18.28
CA ARG A 116 -18.71 -2.47 -18.36
C ARG A 116 -19.68 -1.36 -17.94
N GLN A 117 -19.37 -0.65 -16.84
CA GLN A 117 -20.18 0.48 -16.38
C GLN A 117 -20.22 1.60 -17.42
N ARG A 118 -19.07 1.95 -18.01
CA ARG A 118 -18.98 2.96 -19.10
C ARG A 118 -19.80 2.53 -20.32
N TYR A 119 -19.71 1.28 -20.75
CA TYR A 119 -20.51 0.77 -21.86
C TYR A 119 -22.02 0.86 -21.58
N LEU A 120 -22.47 0.39 -20.41
CA LEU A 120 -23.88 0.44 -20.01
C LEU A 120 -24.40 1.89 -19.88
N SER A 121 -23.58 2.80 -19.35
CA SER A 121 -23.94 4.22 -19.26
C SER A 121 -24.12 4.87 -20.63
N ARG A 122 -23.23 4.58 -21.59
CA ARG A 122 -23.34 5.05 -22.97
C ARG A 122 -24.55 4.45 -23.68
N ALA A 123 -24.83 3.17 -23.48
CA ALA A 123 -25.99 2.50 -24.07
C ALA A 123 -27.32 3.10 -23.57
N LYS A 124 -27.41 3.43 -22.27
CA LYS A 124 -28.58 4.12 -21.70
C LYS A 124 -28.72 5.55 -22.25
N ALA A 125 -27.62 6.30 -22.36
CA ALA A 125 -27.64 7.65 -22.91
C ALA A 125 -28.01 7.70 -24.40
N ALA A 126 -27.60 6.70 -25.18
CA ALA A 126 -27.90 6.61 -26.61
C ALA A 126 -29.34 6.16 -26.93
N ARG A 127 -30.06 5.58 -25.97
CA ARG A 127 -31.47 5.14 -26.11
C ARG A 127 -32.35 5.75 -25.01
N PRO A 128 -32.55 7.08 -24.99
CA PRO A 128 -33.38 7.73 -23.98
C PRO A 128 -34.83 7.21 -23.99
N GLU A 129 -35.31 6.78 -25.15
CA GLU A 129 -36.66 6.22 -25.38
C GLU A 129 -36.96 4.97 -24.54
N ALA A 130 -35.95 4.17 -24.17
CA ALA A 130 -36.13 2.98 -23.33
C ALA A 130 -36.31 3.28 -21.83
N THR A 131 -36.02 4.53 -21.41
CA THR A 131 -36.12 4.96 -19.99
C THR A 131 -37.46 5.61 -19.68
N ILE A 132 -38.20 6.03 -20.71
CA ILE A 132 -39.58 6.53 -20.56
C ILE A 132 -40.46 5.30 -20.37
N ARG A 133 -40.80 4.99 -19.12
CA ARG A 133 -41.85 4.03 -18.79
C ARG A 133 -43.12 4.52 -19.45
N SER A 134 -43.51 3.93 -20.58
CA SER A 134 -44.73 4.29 -21.29
C SER A 134 -45.92 4.04 -20.35
N ARG A 135 -46.41 5.10 -19.73
CA ARG A 135 -47.58 5.07 -18.81
C ARG A 135 -48.91 4.85 -19.57
N ALA A 136 -48.86 4.58 -20.87
CA ALA A 136 -49.99 4.63 -21.78
C ALA A 136 -50.35 3.23 -22.32
N SER A 137 -50.81 2.32 -21.46
CA SER A 137 -51.47 1.07 -21.93
C SER A 137 -52.46 0.49 -20.90
N LYS A 138 -53.05 1.32 -20.02
CA LYS A 138 -54.06 0.84 -19.05
C LYS A 138 -55.41 1.56 -19.12
N ARG A 139 -55.69 2.29 -20.20
CA ARG A 139 -56.97 3.02 -20.36
C ARG A 139 -57.52 2.93 -21.78
N ARG A 140 -57.79 1.72 -22.26
CA ARG A 140 -58.72 1.51 -23.39
C ARG A 140 -59.26 0.08 -23.44
N ARG A 141 -60.20 -0.23 -22.55
CA ARG A 141 -61.15 -1.35 -22.67
C ARG A 141 -62.26 -1.14 -21.62
N ARG A 142 -63.21 -0.28 -21.97
CA ARG A 142 -64.61 -0.31 -21.55
C ARG A 142 -65.42 0.20 -22.72
#